data_AF-A0A2V8RXH7-F1
#
_entry.id   AF-A0A2V8RXH7-F1
#
_cell.length_a   1.000
_cell.length_b   1.000
_cell.length_c   1.000
_cell.angle_alpha   90.00
_cell.angle_beta   90.00
_cell.angle_gamma   90.00
#
_symmetry.space_group_name_H-M   'P 1'
#
loop_
_entity.id
_entity.type
_entity.pdbx_description
1 polymer ?
#
loop_
_entity_poly.entity_id
_entity_poly.type
_entity_poly.pdbx_seq_one_letter_code
_entity_poly.pdbx_strand_id
1 'polypeptide(L)'
;MAIHELALSHYEAEKVLMPSERGEKIVEAVRVTVFGSNFPQRAVEPELYVGKARARRVSISRDERSLRGYFFNVPADGGAVRVSYPESQEGVLREPFARARIRPLAKECEGR
;
A
#
# COMPACT_ATOMS: atom_id res chain seq x y z
N MET A 1 -7.42 -9.71 -23.68
CA MET A 1 -6.45 -8.60 -23.60
C MET A 1 -5.26 -9.08 -22.79
N ALA A 2 -4.03 -8.77 -23.20
CA ALA A 2 -2.84 -9.19 -22.45
C ALA A 2 -2.64 -8.24 -21.27
N ILE A 3 -2.52 -8.79 -20.05
CA ILE A 3 -2.15 -8.01 -18.87
C ILE A 3 -0.63 -7.83 -18.92
N HIS A 4 -0.16 -6.58 -18.89
CA HIS A 4 1.27 -6.30 -18.85
C HIS A 4 1.82 -6.42 -17.43
N GLU A 5 3.06 -6.88 -17.32
CA GLU A 5 3.73 -6.97 -16.02
C GLU A 5 4.13 -5.57 -15.52
N LEU A 6 3.79 -5.28 -14.26
CA LEU A 6 4.22 -4.08 -13.55
C LEU A 6 5.43 -4.43 -12.67
N ALA A 7 6.58 -3.86 -13.00
CA ALA A 7 7.82 -4.13 -12.27
C ALA A 7 7.80 -3.48 -10.87
N LEU A 8 7.68 -4.34 -9.85
CA LEU A 8 7.73 -3.95 -8.44
C LEU A 8 9.09 -4.35 -7.84
N SER A 9 9.60 -3.52 -6.94
CA SER A 9 10.91 -3.70 -6.31
C SER A 9 10.81 -4.19 -4.87
N HIS A 10 10.16 -3.41 -4.01
CA HIS A 10 10.01 -3.70 -2.59
C HIS A 10 8.79 -2.95 -2.03
N TYR A 11 8.49 -3.18 -0.75
CA TYR A 11 7.50 -2.41 -0.02
C TYR A 11 8.05 -1.94 1.33
N GLU A 12 7.46 -0.86 1.83
CA GLU A 12 7.57 -0.41 3.21
C GLU A 12 6.20 -0.49 3.88
N ALA A 13 6.19 -0.82 5.17
CA ALA A 13 4.98 -0.81 5.98
C ALA A 13 5.22 -0.06 7.29
N GLU A 14 4.25 0.72 7.72
CA GLU A 14 4.31 1.43 9.00
C GLU A 14 2.91 1.63 9.59
N LYS A 15 2.84 1.71 10.91
CA LYS A 15 1.63 2.16 11.57
C LYS A 15 1.50 3.67 11.43
N VAL A 16 0.29 4.13 11.15
CA VAL A 16 -0.09 5.54 11.04
C VAL A 16 -1.40 5.80 11.77
N LEU A 17 -1.59 7.04 12.22
CA LEU A 17 -2.88 7.52 12.70
C LEU A 17 -3.65 8.10 11.51
N MET A 18 -4.87 7.60 11.30
CA MET A 18 -5.73 8.03 10.20
C MET A 18 -7.12 8.37 10.71
N PRO A 19 -7.81 9.36 10.13
CA PRO A 19 -9.24 9.51 10.34
C PRO A 19 -9.93 8.22 9.90
N SER A 20 -10.79 7.68 10.77
CA SER A 20 -11.70 6.59 10.45
C SER A 20 -12.54 6.93 9.21
N GLU A 21 -13.12 5.92 8.58
CA GLU A 21 -13.92 6.11 7.36
C GLU A 21 -15.09 7.10 7.54
N ARG A 22 -15.59 7.27 8.77
CA ARG A 22 -16.65 8.24 9.13
C ARG A 22 -16.12 9.61 9.56
N GLY A 23 -14.81 9.79 9.69
CA GLY A 23 -14.16 11.05 10.08
C GLY A 23 -14.26 11.42 11.57
N GLU A 24 -15.04 10.67 12.36
CA GLU A 24 -15.36 11.02 13.75
C GLU A 24 -14.25 10.67 14.75
N LYS A 25 -13.36 9.74 14.39
CA LYS A 25 -12.31 9.21 15.28
C LYS A 25 -11.01 8.98 14.53
N ILE A 26 -9.88 9.23 15.19
CA ILE A 26 -8.56 8.81 14.74
C ILE A 26 -8.37 7.33 15.12
N VAL A 27 -7.93 6.51 14.17
CA VAL A 27 -7.69 5.07 14.37
C VAL A 27 -6.29 4.71 13.87
N GLU A 28 -5.70 3.65 14.44
CA GLU A 28 -4.49 3.06 13.89
C GLU A 28 -4.81 2.39 12.53
N ALA A 29 -3.96 2.64 11.55
CA ALA A 29 -3.96 1.93 10.27
C ALA A 29 -2.53 1.53 9.90
N VAL A 30 -2.41 0.56 8.99
CA VAL A 30 -1.13 0.21 8.37
C VAL A 30 -1.05 0.89 7.02
N ARG A 31 -0.10 1.81 6.85
CA ARG A 31 0.28 2.34 5.54
C ARG A 31 1.26 1.38 4.91
N VAL A 32 0.95 0.92 3.70
CA VAL A 32 1.88 0.14 2.87
C VAL A 32 2.22 0.98 1.65
N THR A 33 3.51 1.19 1.43
CA THR A 33 4.05 1.88 0.26
C THR A 33 4.80 0.86 -0.59
N VAL A 34 4.35 0.65 -1.81
CA VAL A 34 5.00 -0.24 -2.79
C VAL A 34 5.82 0.62 -3.73
N PHE A 35 7.07 0.20 -3.98
CA PHE A 35 7.99 0.90 -4.86
C PHE A 35 8.18 0.14 -6.18
N GLY A 36 8.24 0.88 -7.28
CA GLY A 36 8.35 0.34 -8.63
C GLY A 36 9.06 1.33 -9.55
N SER A 37 9.30 0.92 -10.79
CA SER A 37 9.99 1.75 -11.77
C SER A 37 9.10 2.84 -12.38
N ASN A 38 7.79 2.56 -12.52
CA ASN A 38 6.82 3.48 -13.12
C ASN A 38 5.37 3.05 -12.79
N PHE A 39 4.64 3.85 -12.03
CA PHE A 39 3.21 3.72 -11.78
C PHE A 39 2.44 4.73 -12.64
N PRO A 40 1.77 4.31 -13.72
CA PRO A 40 1.11 5.25 -14.61
C PRO A 40 -0.09 5.91 -13.93
N GLN A 41 -0.19 7.24 -14.07
CA GLN A 41 -1.39 8.01 -13.71
C GLN A 41 -2.41 7.90 -14.84
N ARG A 42 -3.53 7.22 -14.60
CA ARG A 42 -4.56 6.94 -15.59
C ARG A 42 -5.96 7.23 -15.02
N ALA A 43 -6.95 7.25 -15.90
CA ALA A 43 -8.36 7.35 -15.49
C ALA A 43 -8.81 6.14 -14.65
N VAL A 44 -8.21 4.97 -14.88
CA VAL A 44 -8.41 3.78 -14.05
C VAL A 44 -7.43 3.82 -12.87
N GLU A 45 -7.99 3.89 -11.66
CA GLU A 45 -7.19 3.88 -10.44
C GLU A 45 -6.60 2.49 -10.16
N PRO A 46 -5.36 2.41 -9.65
CA PRO A 46 -4.78 1.14 -9.25
C PRO A 46 -5.38 0.62 -7.95
N GLU A 47 -5.31 -0.69 -7.79
CA GLU A 47 -5.69 -1.40 -6.58
C GLU A 47 -4.47 -2.03 -5.93
N LEU A 48 -4.32 -1.87 -4.62
CA LEU A 48 -3.28 -2.52 -3.82
C LEU A 48 -3.90 -3.60 -2.93
N TYR A 49 -3.31 -4.79 -2.99
CA TYR A 49 -3.72 -5.96 -2.23
C TYR A 49 -2.57 -6.51 -1.39
N VAL A 50 -2.91 -7.00 -0.20
CA VAL A 50 -2.05 -7.86 0.61
C VAL A 50 -2.82 -9.13 0.95
N GLY A 51 -2.50 -10.23 0.27
CA GLY A 51 -3.33 -11.44 0.29
C GLY A 51 -4.77 -11.12 -0.17
N LYS A 52 -5.75 -11.33 0.70
CA LYS A 52 -7.17 -11.02 0.45
C LYS A 52 -7.57 -9.59 0.87
N ALA A 53 -6.71 -8.87 1.59
CA ALA A 53 -7.02 -7.52 2.05
C ALA A 53 -6.81 -6.53 0.91
N ARG A 54 -7.80 -5.65 0.68
CA ARG A 54 -7.71 -4.53 -0.26
C ARG A 54 -7.39 -3.23 0.49
N ALA A 55 -6.41 -2.49 -0.01
CA ALA A 55 -6.08 -1.19 0.53
C ALA A 55 -7.18 -0.15 0.23
N ARG A 56 -7.32 0.81 1.13
CA ARG A 56 -8.14 2.01 0.97
C ARG A 56 -7.25 3.22 0.68
N ARG A 57 -7.86 4.28 0.13
CA ARG A 57 -7.20 5.57 -0.16
C ARG A 57 -5.87 5.38 -0.89
N VAL A 58 -5.91 4.59 -1.96
CA VAL A 58 -4.74 4.31 -2.77
C VAL A 58 -4.35 5.57 -3.53
N SER A 59 -3.06 5.89 -3.55
CA SER A 59 -2.56 7.06 -4.28
C SER A 59 -1.14 6.81 -4.77
N ILE A 60 -0.85 7.28 -5.97
CA ILE A 60 0.49 7.25 -6.57
C ILE A 60 1.25 8.51 -6.14
N SER A 61 2.55 8.40 -5.88
CA SER A 61 3.42 9.55 -5.65
C SER A 61 3.59 10.39 -6.92
N ARG A 62 3.89 11.68 -6.77
CA ARG A 62 4.06 12.59 -7.91
C ARG A 62 5.19 12.20 -8.87
N ASP A 63 6.20 11.50 -8.37
CA ASP A 63 7.33 11.00 -9.14
C ASP A 63 7.07 9.63 -9.78
N GLU A 64 5.85 9.08 -9.61
CA GLU A 64 5.39 7.81 -10.20
C GLU A 64 6.24 6.58 -9.79
N ARG A 65 7.02 6.69 -8.71
CA ARG A 65 7.90 5.61 -8.24
C ARG A 65 7.37 4.86 -7.04
N SER A 66 6.28 5.34 -6.44
CA SER A 66 5.65 4.67 -5.32
C SER A 66 4.14 4.75 -5.37
N LEU A 67 3.50 3.72 -4.85
CA LEU A 67 2.06 3.65 -4.64
C LEU A 67 1.82 3.34 -3.18
N ARG A 68 1.05 4.17 -2.49
CA ARG A 68 0.67 3.95 -1.09
C ARG A 68 -0.79 3.57 -0.98
N GLY A 69 -1.10 2.72 -0.02
CA GLY A 69 -2.46 2.40 0.39
C GLY A 69 -2.54 2.11 1.88
N TYR A 70 -3.75 2.17 2.42
CA TYR A 70 -4.00 2.09 3.85
C TYR A 70 -4.88 0.89 4.18
N PHE A 71 -4.50 0.15 5.22
CA PHE A 71 -5.25 -0.98 5.75
C PHE A 71 -5.67 -0.67 7.19
N PHE A 72 -6.97 -0.53 7.44
CA PHE A 72 -7.51 -0.28 8.78
C PHE A 72 -7.51 -1.52 9.68
N ASN A 73 -7.34 -2.69 9.08
CA ASN A 73 -7.03 -3.94 9.78
C ASN A 73 -5.67 -4.43 9.32
N VAL A 74 -4.86 -4.94 10.25
CA VAL A 74 -3.53 -5.48 9.90
C VAL A 74 -3.69 -6.64 8.91
N PRO A 75 -3.07 -6.59 7.72
CA PRO A 75 -3.16 -7.69 6.76
C PRO A 75 -2.65 -9.02 7.31
N ALA A 76 -3.04 -10.11 6.66
CA ALA A 76 -2.55 -11.45 7.00
C ALA A 76 -1.04 -11.54 6.76
N ASP A 77 -0.33 -12.15 7.72
CA ASP A 77 1.09 -12.43 7.57
C ASP A 77 1.32 -13.45 6.45
N GLY A 78 2.40 -13.30 5.70
CA GLY A 78 2.70 -14.13 4.52
C GLY A 78 1.87 -13.80 3.28
N GLY A 79 0.98 -12.79 3.33
CA GLY A 79 0.16 -12.40 2.18
C GLY A 79 0.98 -11.81 1.03
N ALA A 80 0.70 -12.23 -0.20
CA ALA A 80 1.33 -11.64 -1.39
C ALA A 80 0.96 -10.16 -1.52
N VAL A 81 1.96 -9.30 -1.75
CA VAL A 81 1.76 -7.87 -2.00
C VAL A 81 1.62 -7.65 -3.51
N ARG A 82 0.44 -7.20 -3.94
CA ARG A 82 0.06 -7.10 -5.35
C ARG A 82 -0.50 -5.72 -5.68
N VAL A 83 -0.04 -5.15 -6.79
CA VAL A 83 -0.62 -3.95 -7.39
C VAL A 83 -1.28 -4.35 -8.71
N SER A 84 -2.52 -3.92 -8.91
CA SER A 84 -3.31 -4.26 -10.09
C SER A 84 -3.93 -3.00 -10.68
N TYR A 85 -3.74 -2.77 -11.97
CA TYR A 85 -4.56 -1.89 -12.78
C TYR A 85 -5.56 -2.79 -13.51
N PRO A 86 -6.87 -2.75 -13.15
CA PRO A 86 -7.88 -3.60 -13.76
C PRO A 86 -7.75 -3.64 -15.28
N GLU A 87 -7.68 -4.86 -15.83
CA GLU A 87 -7.64 -5.15 -17.27
C GLU A 87 -6.39 -4.67 -18.04
N SER A 88 -5.38 -4.11 -17.34
CA SER A 88 -4.24 -3.46 -17.99
C SER A 88 -2.89 -4.00 -17.52
N GLN A 89 -2.60 -3.93 -16.22
CA GLN A 89 -1.29 -4.28 -15.68
C GLN A 89 -1.40 -4.92 -14.30
N GLU A 90 -0.48 -5.83 -13.99
CA GLU A 90 -0.38 -6.41 -12.65
C GLU A 90 1.08 -6.63 -12.26
N GLY A 91 1.39 -6.38 -10.99
CA GLY A 91 2.69 -6.67 -10.40
C GLY A 91 2.51 -7.33 -9.05
N VAL A 92 3.34 -8.34 -8.77
CA VAL A 92 3.39 -9.03 -7.48
C VAL A 92 4.82 -8.97 -6.96
N LEU A 93 5.00 -8.55 -5.72
CA LEU A 93 6.31 -8.60 -5.09
C LEU A 93 6.69 -10.06 -4.78
N ARG A 94 7.97 -10.38 -5.00
CA ARG A 94 8.53 -11.69 -4.65
C ARG A 94 8.50 -11.94 -3.14
N GLU A 95 8.78 -10.90 -2.36
CA GLU A 95 8.75 -10.98 -0.90
C GLU A 95 7.31 -10.83 -0.39
N PRO A 96 6.80 -11.78 0.42
CA PRO A 96 5.49 -11.67 1.02
C PRO A 96 5.46 -10.60 2.11
N PHE A 97 4.26 -10.16 2.47
CA PHE A 97 4.04 -9.25 3.58
C PHE A 97 4.41 -9.92 4.91
N ALA A 98 5.32 -9.29 5.64
CA ALA A 98 5.71 -9.67 6.99
C ALA A 98 5.27 -8.61 8.01
N ARG A 99 4.46 -8.99 8.99
CA ARG A 99 4.00 -8.11 10.09
C ARG A 99 5.16 -7.57 10.92
N ALA A 100 6.23 -8.35 11.06
CA ALA A 100 7.45 -7.92 11.75
C ALA A 100 8.16 -6.74 11.07
N ARG A 101 7.89 -6.47 9.79
CA ARG A 101 8.44 -5.33 9.05
C ARG A 101 7.60 -4.06 9.17
N ILE A 102 6.45 -4.10 9.86
CA ILE A 102 5.65 -2.90 10.11
C ILE A 102 6.41 -2.05 11.12
N ARG A 103 6.93 -0.90 10.65
CA ARG A 103 7.50 0.10 11.55
C ARG A 103 6.41 0.56 12.53
N PRO A 104 6.73 0.69 13.83
CA PRO A 104 5.77 1.23 14.79
C PRO A 104 5.38 2.65 14.38
N LEU A 105 4.33 3.18 15.00
CA LEU A 105 3.99 4.59 14.88
C LEU A 105 5.28 5.38 15.11
N ALA A 106 5.61 6.28 14.19
CA ALA A 106 6.67 7.23 14.43
C ALA A 106 6.33 7.88 15.77
N LYS A 107 7.19 7.67 16.78
CA LYS A 107 7.08 8.43 18.02
C LYS A 107 7.24 9.87 17.56
N GLU A 108 6.14 10.61 17.49
CA GLU A 108 6.24 12.05 17.43
C GLU A 108 7.16 12.41 18.58
N CYS A 109 8.25 13.10 18.26
CA CYS A 109 9.14 13.65 19.26
C CYS A 109 8.26 14.35 20.30
N GLU A 110 8.13 13.77 21.49
CA GLU A 110 7.88 14.54 22.70
C GLU A 110 9.04 15.54 22.77
N GLY A 111 8.77 16.73 22.25
CA GLY A 111 9.81 17.59 21.71
C GLY A 111 9.43 19.05 21.82
N ARG A 112 9.10 19.45 23.05
CA ARG A 112 9.15 20.81 23.63
C ARG A 112 8.04 21.79 23.27
#